data_AF-A0A537F048-F1
#
_entry.id   AF-A0A537F048-F1
#
_cell.length_a   1.000
_cell.length_b   1.000
_cell.length_c   1.000
_cell.angle_alpha   90.00
_cell.angle_beta   90.00
_cell.angle_gamma   90.00
#
_symmetry.space_group_name_H-M   'P 1'
#
loop_
_entity.id
_entity.type
_entity.pdbx_description
1 polymer ?
#
loop_
_entity_poly.entity_id
_entity_poly.type
_entity_poly.pdbx_seq_one_letter_code
_entity_poly.pdbx_strand_id
1 'polypeptide(L)'
;MNNHLLASLPTVDSAQNRQTYTTFTINITSFVASGISTLVFTHGNWDCSVDDNVRNLQVRDSRNIILFSDPMVRILNCITSITYTFSPIQATFGVSAIPVASRPANYTAAASGGTVPYKFSWSFDDGSFATGAFVSHSFAASGYDNVTLMLSDGNGAVATVQELVLVWKKPNVTGNSCVRIFDVAQVALAYNSAIGEPRYDQRLDMNADGRIDIRDVAFLAFYHGSCGWQ
;
A
#
# COMPACT_ATOMS: atom_id res chain seq x y z
N MET A 1 -22.61 -11.13 7.71
CA MET A 1 -21.33 -10.58 7.24
C MET A 1 -21.19 -10.91 5.77
N ASN A 2 -21.10 -9.92 4.88
CA ASN A 2 -21.02 -10.15 3.43
C ASN A 2 -22.06 -11.16 2.94
N ASN A 3 -23.32 -10.97 3.38
CA ASN A 3 -24.49 -11.84 3.12
C ASN A 3 -24.45 -13.27 3.72
N HIS A 4 -23.44 -13.63 4.51
CA HIS A 4 -23.42 -14.87 5.29
C HIS A 4 -23.95 -14.67 6.71
N LEU A 5 -24.84 -15.56 7.16
CA LEU A 5 -25.26 -15.64 8.56
C LEU A 5 -24.07 -16.12 9.41
N LEU A 6 -23.78 -15.38 10.48
CA LEU A 6 -22.69 -15.73 11.40
C LEU A 6 -23.21 -16.45 12.64
N ALA A 7 -24.25 -15.91 13.27
CA ALA A 7 -24.88 -16.44 14.46
C ALA A 7 -26.26 -15.80 14.66
N SER A 8 -27.09 -16.43 15.50
CA SER A 8 -28.30 -15.85 16.08
C SER A 8 -28.08 -15.76 17.58
N LEU A 9 -28.21 -14.54 18.14
CA LEU A 9 -27.88 -14.22 19.53
C LEU A 9 -29.01 -13.38 20.15
N PRO A 10 -29.24 -13.48 21.48
CA PRO A 10 -28.57 -14.41 22.41
C PRO A 10 -28.98 -15.87 22.16
N THR A 11 -28.15 -16.84 22.55
CA THR A 11 -28.46 -18.28 22.39
C THR A 11 -29.44 -18.81 23.45
N VAL A 12 -29.70 -18.00 24.49
CA VAL A 12 -30.64 -18.27 25.57
C VAL A 12 -31.36 -16.97 25.89
N ASP A 13 -32.68 -17.02 25.96
CA ASP A 13 -33.49 -15.85 26.32
C ASP A 13 -33.22 -15.44 27.77
N SER A 14 -33.01 -14.13 27.96
CA SER A 14 -32.89 -13.54 29.30
C SER A 14 -34.14 -12.70 29.60
N ALA A 15 -34.47 -12.53 30.87
CA ALA A 15 -35.63 -11.72 31.25
C ALA A 15 -35.46 -10.28 30.73
N GLN A 16 -36.45 -9.83 29.93
CA GLN A 16 -36.51 -8.52 29.30
C GLN A 16 -36.16 -7.37 30.26
N ASN A 17 -35.39 -6.40 29.74
CA ASN A 17 -35.41 -4.99 30.18
C ASN A 17 -34.75 -4.61 31.52
N ARG A 18 -33.58 -5.19 31.88
CA ARG A 18 -32.75 -4.69 33.00
C ARG A 18 -31.49 -3.90 32.59
N GLN A 19 -31.42 -3.38 31.36
CA GLN A 19 -30.19 -2.78 30.80
C GLN A 19 -28.95 -3.66 31.01
N THR A 20 -29.16 -4.98 31.06
CA THR A 20 -28.11 -5.96 31.28
C THR A 20 -27.55 -6.34 29.91
N TYR A 21 -26.26 -6.11 29.71
CA TYR A 21 -25.58 -6.39 28.45
C TYR A 21 -24.79 -7.69 28.58
N THR A 22 -24.94 -8.57 27.58
CA THR A 22 -24.10 -9.75 27.42
C THR A 22 -23.12 -9.53 26.28
N THR A 23 -21.83 -9.67 26.56
CA THR A 23 -20.78 -9.62 25.53
C THR A 23 -20.74 -10.94 24.77
N PHE A 24 -20.57 -10.86 23.45
CA PHE A 24 -20.26 -12.01 22.61
C PHE A 24 -19.10 -11.69 21.67
N THR A 25 -18.43 -12.72 21.20
CA THR A 25 -17.32 -12.63 20.23
C THR A 25 -17.53 -13.66 19.15
N ILE A 26 -17.36 -13.27 17.89
CA ILE A 26 -17.46 -14.14 16.72
C ILE A 26 -16.18 -13.99 15.90
N ASN A 27 -15.56 -15.10 15.52
CA ASN A 27 -14.46 -15.08 14.56
C ASN A 27 -15.03 -14.91 13.15
N ILE A 28 -14.70 -13.79 12.52
CA ILE A 28 -15.19 -13.44 11.17
C ILE A 28 -14.13 -13.56 10.08
N THR A 29 -12.93 -14.07 10.40
CA THR A 29 -11.74 -14.03 9.52
C THR A 29 -12.01 -14.62 8.14
N SER A 30 -12.74 -15.74 8.05
CA SER A 30 -13.06 -16.41 6.78
C SER A 30 -14.07 -15.66 5.89
N PHE A 31 -14.66 -14.57 6.40
CA PHE A 31 -15.67 -13.79 5.71
C PHE A 31 -15.19 -12.38 5.33
N VAL A 32 -14.02 -11.96 5.81
CA VAL A 32 -13.47 -10.63 5.51
C VAL A 32 -13.00 -10.59 4.06
N ALA A 33 -13.50 -9.61 3.30
CA ALA A 33 -13.05 -9.36 1.93
C ALA A 33 -11.80 -8.46 1.92
N SER A 34 -11.05 -8.47 0.82
CA SER A 34 -9.89 -7.57 0.63
C SER A 34 -10.27 -6.09 0.58
N GLY A 35 -11.54 -5.76 0.34
CA GLY A 35 -12.09 -4.40 0.38
C GLY A 35 -13.11 -4.19 1.49
N ILE A 36 -14.19 -3.48 1.17
CA ILE A 36 -15.25 -3.18 2.12
C ILE A 36 -15.96 -4.48 2.53
N SER A 37 -16.07 -4.66 3.84
CA SER A 37 -16.88 -5.69 4.46
C SER A 37 -18.08 -5.09 5.16
N THR A 38 -19.22 -5.79 5.10
CA THR A 38 -20.48 -5.35 5.68
C THR A 38 -20.94 -6.33 6.76
N LEU A 39 -21.11 -5.83 7.98
CA LEU A 39 -21.71 -6.56 9.10
C LEU A 39 -23.10 -5.99 9.37
N VAL A 40 -24.11 -6.85 9.33
CA VAL A 40 -25.51 -6.46 9.57
C VAL A 40 -26.02 -7.19 10.81
N PHE A 41 -26.63 -6.43 11.71
CA PHE A 41 -27.45 -6.96 12.80
C PHE A 41 -28.91 -6.81 12.41
N THR A 42 -29.68 -7.88 12.59
CA THR A 42 -31.12 -7.95 12.31
C THR A 42 -31.85 -8.46 13.55
N HIS A 43 -33.05 -7.95 13.77
CA HIS A 43 -33.92 -8.40 14.86
C HIS A 43 -34.60 -9.74 14.53
N GLY A 44 -34.89 -10.56 15.54
CA GLY A 44 -35.72 -11.74 15.37
C GLY A 44 -37.20 -11.36 15.19
N ASN A 45 -37.89 -11.91 14.20
CA ASN A 45 -39.29 -11.53 13.92
C ASN A 45 -40.31 -11.99 15.00
N TRP A 46 -39.87 -12.68 16.05
CA TRP A 46 -40.73 -13.28 17.06
C TRP A 46 -41.01 -12.35 18.26
N ASP A 47 -40.24 -11.29 18.47
CA ASP A 47 -40.46 -10.30 19.56
C ASP A 47 -40.50 -8.85 19.02
N CYS A 48 -41.24 -8.61 17.95
CA CYS A 48 -41.30 -7.28 17.32
C CYS A 48 -41.89 -6.17 18.21
N SER A 49 -42.45 -6.51 19.37
CA SER A 49 -42.94 -5.55 20.36
C SER A 49 -41.85 -4.90 21.20
N VAL A 50 -40.61 -5.39 21.12
CA VAL A 50 -39.49 -4.91 21.93
C VAL A 50 -38.37 -4.40 21.03
N ASP A 51 -37.77 -3.29 21.45
CA ASP A 51 -36.55 -2.74 20.85
C ASP A 51 -35.33 -3.34 21.56
N ASP A 52 -34.46 -3.99 20.80
CA ASP A 52 -33.15 -4.45 21.24
C ASP A 52 -32.08 -3.39 21.05
N ASN A 53 -30.92 -3.58 21.71
CA ASN A 53 -29.78 -2.67 21.59
C ASN A 53 -28.47 -3.41 21.35
N VAL A 54 -27.65 -2.87 20.46
CA VAL A 54 -26.23 -3.25 20.28
C VAL A 54 -25.37 -2.06 20.68
N ARG A 55 -24.25 -2.30 21.36
CA ARG A 55 -23.28 -1.25 21.70
C ARG A 55 -21.84 -1.75 21.73
N ASN A 56 -20.89 -0.83 21.68
CA ASN A 56 -19.45 -1.13 21.79
C ASN A 56 -18.97 -2.19 20.79
N LEU A 57 -19.45 -2.12 19.55
CA LEU A 57 -18.99 -3.02 18.50
C LEU A 57 -17.50 -2.74 18.24
N GLN A 58 -16.70 -3.79 18.19
CA GLN A 58 -15.29 -3.73 17.81
C GLN A 58 -14.98 -4.86 16.85
N VAL A 59 -14.31 -4.54 15.75
CA VAL A 59 -13.67 -5.51 14.86
C VAL A 59 -12.18 -5.44 15.13
N ARG A 60 -11.56 -6.60 15.40
CA ARG A 60 -10.15 -6.68 15.75
C ARG A 60 -9.41 -7.67 14.88
N ASP A 61 -8.12 -7.43 14.69
CA ASP A 61 -7.23 -8.39 14.03
C ASP A 61 -6.76 -9.49 15.02
N SER A 62 -5.96 -10.43 14.52
CA SER A 62 -5.40 -11.52 15.33
C SER A 62 -4.44 -11.06 16.44
N ARG A 63 -3.97 -9.81 16.37
CA ARG A 63 -3.10 -9.16 17.37
C ARG A 63 -3.90 -8.30 18.35
N ASN A 64 -5.24 -8.38 18.30
CA ASN A 64 -6.17 -7.61 19.12
C ASN A 64 -6.18 -6.10 18.82
N ILE A 65 -5.69 -5.66 17.65
CA ILE A 65 -5.74 -4.26 17.20
C ILE A 65 -7.14 -3.95 16.67
N ILE A 66 -7.68 -2.79 17.03
CA ILE A 66 -9.00 -2.34 16.56
C ILE A 66 -8.90 -1.93 15.09
N LEU A 67 -9.63 -2.62 14.22
CA LEU A 67 -9.79 -2.28 12.81
C LEU A 67 -10.99 -1.35 12.59
N PHE A 68 -12.03 -1.53 13.40
CA PHE A 68 -13.25 -0.72 13.40
C PHE A 68 -13.86 -0.72 14.79
N SER A 69 -14.48 0.40 15.17
CA SER A 69 -15.28 0.44 16.40
C SER A 69 -16.46 1.40 16.29
N ASP A 70 -17.59 1.01 16.89
CA ASP A 70 -18.71 1.90 17.18
C ASP A 70 -19.05 1.79 18.69
N PRO A 71 -18.74 2.81 19.50
CA PRO A 71 -19.03 2.81 20.93
C PRO A 71 -20.50 3.10 21.25
N MET A 72 -21.28 3.55 20.28
CA MET A 72 -22.64 4.04 20.52
C MET A 72 -23.63 2.91 20.73
N VAL A 73 -24.71 3.22 21.44
CA VAL A 73 -25.89 2.35 21.50
C VAL A 73 -26.67 2.53 20.20
N ARG A 74 -27.02 1.42 19.56
CA ARG A 74 -27.83 1.34 18.34
C ARG A 74 -29.04 0.48 18.61
N ILE A 75 -30.21 0.97 18.23
CA ILE A 75 -31.48 0.29 18.39
C ILE A 75 -31.68 -0.69 17.23
N LEU A 76 -32.25 -1.84 17.53
CA LEU A 76 -32.58 -2.92 16.60
C LEU A 76 -34.03 -3.35 16.84
N ASN A 77 -34.83 -3.45 15.77
CA ASN A 77 -36.20 -3.96 15.83
C ASN A 77 -36.62 -4.55 14.49
N CYS A 78 -37.83 -5.08 14.38
CA CYS A 78 -38.27 -5.80 13.17
C CYS A 78 -38.32 -4.97 11.88
N ILE A 79 -38.22 -3.64 11.97
CA ILE A 79 -38.15 -2.75 10.79
C ILE A 79 -36.79 -2.04 10.67
N THR A 80 -35.93 -2.16 11.67
CA THR A 80 -34.65 -1.45 11.74
C THR A 80 -33.50 -2.45 11.91
N SER A 81 -32.66 -2.55 10.89
CA SER A 81 -31.38 -3.26 10.94
C SER A 81 -30.22 -2.30 11.15
N ILE A 82 -29.15 -2.75 11.79
CA ILE A 82 -27.91 -1.97 11.92
C ILE A 82 -26.90 -2.51 10.92
N THR A 83 -26.39 -1.64 10.06
CA THR A 83 -25.37 -2.00 9.07
C THR A 83 -24.07 -1.27 9.37
N TYR A 84 -22.99 -2.03 9.54
CA TYR A 84 -21.64 -1.54 9.72
C TYR A 84 -20.81 -1.87 8.48
N THR A 85 -20.03 -0.90 8.01
CA THR A 85 -19.06 -1.09 6.93
C THR A 85 -17.67 -0.77 7.43
N PHE A 86 -16.72 -1.66 7.16
CA PHE A 86 -15.32 -1.47 7.48
C PHE A 86 -14.46 -2.03 6.36
N SER A 87 -13.29 -1.44 6.15
CA SER A 87 -12.29 -1.93 5.19
C SER A 87 -10.96 -2.03 5.91
N PRO A 88 -10.17 -3.10 5.69
CA PRO A 88 -8.79 -3.14 6.13
C PRO A 88 -8.03 -1.91 5.62
N ILE A 89 -7.09 -1.43 6.42
CA ILE A 89 -6.14 -0.40 5.99
C ILE A 89 -5.29 -0.95 4.84
N GLN A 90 -5.11 -0.16 3.79
CA GLN A 90 -4.27 -0.49 2.65
C GLN A 90 -3.29 0.65 2.38
N ALA A 91 -2.06 0.28 2.02
CA ALA A 91 -1.01 1.19 1.62
C ALA A 91 -0.64 0.95 0.17
N THR A 92 -0.45 2.02 -0.58
CA THR A 92 0.14 2.01 -1.92
C THR A 92 1.10 3.18 -2.04
N PHE A 93 2.02 3.13 -2.98
CA PHE A 93 2.77 4.31 -3.35
C PHE A 93 3.06 4.36 -4.85
N GLY A 94 3.46 5.54 -5.31
CA GLY A 94 3.97 5.75 -6.65
C GLY A 94 5.22 6.61 -6.65
N VAL A 95 6.00 6.48 -7.72
CA VAL A 95 7.20 7.28 -7.96
C VAL A 95 6.95 8.20 -9.16
N SER A 96 7.17 9.51 -8.98
CA SER A 96 6.77 10.53 -9.96
C SER A 96 7.64 10.59 -11.22
N ALA A 97 8.84 9.99 -11.21
CA ALA A 97 9.77 9.96 -12.34
C ALA A 97 10.63 8.69 -12.27
N ILE A 98 11.31 8.37 -13.38
CA ILE A 98 12.30 7.29 -13.41
C ILE A 98 13.44 7.64 -12.44
N PRO A 99 13.68 6.85 -11.38
CA PRO A 99 14.78 7.12 -10.46
C PRO A 99 16.13 6.99 -11.17
N VAL A 100 17.01 7.95 -10.92
CA VAL A 100 18.37 7.95 -11.46
C VAL A 100 19.36 8.09 -10.31
N ALA A 101 20.43 7.29 -10.37
CA ALA A 101 21.46 7.29 -9.35
C ALA A 101 21.98 8.71 -9.05
N SER A 102 22.08 9.02 -7.76
CA SER A 102 22.46 10.31 -7.20
C SER A 102 21.54 11.49 -7.57
N ARG A 103 20.29 11.23 -7.96
CA ARG A 103 19.26 12.27 -8.13
C ARG A 103 18.01 11.98 -7.29
N PRO A 104 17.36 13.02 -6.76
CA PRO A 104 16.14 12.84 -6.00
C PRO A 104 14.99 12.37 -6.89
N ALA A 105 14.25 11.36 -6.41
CA ALA A 105 12.94 10.95 -6.91
C ALA A 105 11.90 11.20 -5.82
N ASN A 106 10.71 11.67 -6.22
CA ASN A 106 9.62 11.87 -5.27
C ASN A 106 8.71 10.63 -5.22
N TYR A 107 8.44 10.20 -3.99
CA TYR A 107 7.55 9.10 -3.63
C TYR A 107 6.30 9.67 -2.99
N THR A 108 5.14 9.19 -3.43
CA THR A 108 3.84 9.61 -2.91
C THR A 108 3.13 8.38 -2.35
N ALA A 109 2.83 8.40 -1.05
CA ALA A 109 2.01 7.39 -0.41
C ALA A 109 0.52 7.69 -0.60
N ALA A 110 -0.27 6.64 -0.71
CA ALA A 110 -1.72 6.69 -0.63
C ALA A 110 -2.22 5.65 0.36
N ALA A 111 -3.26 6.03 1.10
CA ALA A 111 -3.93 5.20 2.09
C ALA A 111 -5.40 5.03 1.70
N SER A 112 -5.95 3.85 1.94
CA SER A 112 -7.38 3.58 1.85
C SER A 112 -7.83 2.66 3.00
N GLY A 113 -9.13 2.67 3.31
CA GLY A 113 -9.67 1.93 4.46
C GLY A 113 -9.13 2.41 5.81
N GLY A 114 -9.29 1.60 6.87
CA GLY A 114 -8.86 1.97 8.22
C GLY A 114 -9.53 3.24 8.76
N THR A 115 -8.92 3.85 9.79
CA THR A 115 -9.46 5.01 10.52
C THR A 115 -8.47 6.17 10.54
N VAL A 116 -8.82 7.34 10.00
CA VAL A 116 -7.99 8.57 10.05
C VAL A 116 -7.72 8.98 11.52
N PRO A 117 -6.54 9.55 11.88
CA PRO A 117 -5.44 9.98 11.01
C PRO A 117 -4.44 8.88 10.62
N TYR A 118 -3.86 9.03 9.43
CA TYR A 118 -2.80 8.15 8.93
C TYR A 118 -1.40 8.68 9.29
N LYS A 119 -0.46 7.75 9.52
CA LYS A 119 0.97 8.03 9.63
C LYS A 119 1.72 7.15 8.64
N PHE A 120 2.68 7.75 7.95
CA PHE A 120 3.49 7.11 6.91
C PHE A 120 4.95 7.11 7.32
N SER A 121 5.61 5.96 7.19
CA SER A 121 7.04 5.77 7.39
C SER A 121 7.60 4.94 6.26
N TRP A 122 8.77 5.33 5.78
CA TRP A 122 9.45 4.73 4.65
C TRP A 122 10.78 4.15 5.12
N SER A 123 11.16 3.00 4.56
CA SER A 123 12.50 2.48 4.63
C SER A 123 12.98 2.09 3.24
N PHE A 124 14.21 2.46 2.94
CA PHE A 124 14.88 2.17 1.69
C PHE A 124 16.00 1.14 1.97
N ASP A 125 16.28 0.26 1.01
CA ASP A 125 17.32 -0.79 1.18
C ASP A 125 18.75 -0.25 1.35
N ASP A 126 18.96 1.04 1.09
CA ASP A 126 20.22 1.74 1.40
C ASP A 126 20.38 2.10 2.89
N GLY A 127 19.39 1.74 3.72
CA GLY A 127 19.38 1.99 5.16
C GLY A 127 18.83 3.36 5.55
N SER A 128 18.38 4.18 4.60
CA SER A 128 17.75 5.45 4.88
C SER A 128 16.26 5.28 5.25
N PHE A 129 15.73 6.28 5.96
CA PHE A 129 14.34 6.32 6.41
C PHE A 129 13.74 7.69 6.13
N ALA A 130 12.43 7.73 5.89
CA ALA A 130 11.68 8.97 5.76
C ALA A 130 10.30 8.85 6.41
N THR A 131 9.63 9.97 6.64
CA THR A 131 8.27 10.01 7.17
C THR A 131 7.43 11.04 6.41
N GLY A 132 6.11 10.82 6.39
CA GLY A 132 5.16 11.68 5.69
C GLY A 132 4.64 11.09 4.38
N ALA A 133 3.53 11.65 3.87
CA ALA A 133 2.87 11.15 2.67
C ALA A 133 3.64 11.46 1.38
N PHE A 134 4.49 12.48 1.39
CA PHE A 134 5.33 12.89 0.27
C PHE A 134 6.77 12.94 0.74
N VAL A 135 7.65 12.15 0.10
CA VAL A 135 9.08 12.11 0.45
C VAL A 135 9.93 12.18 -0.80
N SER A 136 11.12 12.78 -0.69
CA SER A 136 12.14 12.80 -1.73
C SER A 136 13.32 11.96 -1.26
N HIS A 137 13.76 11.02 -2.09
CA HIS A 137 14.88 10.14 -1.79
C HIS A 137 15.79 9.96 -3.02
N SER A 138 17.09 9.77 -2.80
CA SER A 138 18.08 9.59 -3.87
C SER A 138 19.01 8.42 -3.54
N PHE A 139 18.95 7.38 -4.37
CA PHE A 139 19.84 6.23 -4.26
C PHE A 139 21.24 6.56 -4.79
N ALA A 140 22.28 6.06 -4.14
CA ALA A 140 23.66 6.33 -4.56
C ALA A 140 24.03 5.62 -5.86
N ALA A 141 23.58 4.37 -6.03
CA ALA A 141 23.90 3.49 -7.14
C ALA A 141 22.67 3.20 -8.02
N SER A 142 22.91 2.72 -9.24
CA SER A 142 21.89 2.12 -10.09
C SER A 142 21.68 0.65 -9.71
N GLY A 143 20.48 0.13 -9.95
CA GLY A 143 20.12 -1.24 -9.66
C GLY A 143 18.67 -1.34 -9.20
N TYR A 144 18.31 -2.49 -8.65
CA TYR A 144 17.00 -2.66 -8.02
C TYR A 144 17.13 -2.44 -6.52
N ASP A 145 16.27 -1.56 -5.99
CA ASP A 145 16.19 -1.24 -4.56
C ASP A 145 14.78 -1.54 -4.06
N ASN A 146 14.62 -2.23 -2.93
CA ASN A 146 13.30 -2.34 -2.31
C ASN A 146 12.96 -1.03 -1.58
N VAL A 147 11.77 -0.51 -1.88
CA VAL A 147 11.18 0.61 -1.16
C VAL A 147 10.00 0.08 -0.37
N THR A 148 10.06 0.25 0.94
CA THR A 148 9.03 -0.22 1.85
C THR A 148 8.30 0.97 2.45
N LEU A 149 6.99 1.02 2.26
CA LEU A 149 6.08 1.95 2.92
C LEU A 149 5.32 1.20 4.01
N MET A 150 5.44 1.67 5.24
CA MET A 150 4.59 1.29 6.36
C MET A 150 3.62 2.42 6.67
N LEU A 151 2.34 2.07 6.73
CA LEU A 151 1.22 2.95 7.02
C LEU A 151 0.56 2.49 8.32
N SER A 152 0.30 3.39 9.25
CA SER A 152 -0.55 3.13 10.42
C SER A 152 -1.75 4.08 10.47
N ASP A 153 -2.89 3.61 10.94
CA ASP A 153 -4.09 4.43 11.14
C ASP A 153 -4.27 4.90 12.61
N GLY A 154 -5.33 5.65 12.87
CA GLY A 154 -5.67 6.23 14.16
C GLY A 154 -6.00 5.20 15.25
N ASN A 155 -6.31 3.95 14.88
CA ASN A 155 -6.53 2.85 15.80
C ASN A 155 -5.29 1.97 15.98
N GLY A 156 -4.19 2.29 15.30
CA GLY A 156 -2.94 1.55 15.33
C GLY A 156 -2.91 0.34 14.40
N ALA A 157 -3.88 0.18 13.50
CA ALA A 157 -3.79 -0.83 12.44
C ALA A 157 -2.66 -0.48 11.48
N VAL A 158 -1.90 -1.48 11.03
CA VAL A 158 -0.72 -1.28 10.18
C VAL A 158 -0.87 -2.05 8.86
N ALA A 159 -0.57 -1.38 7.76
CA ALA A 159 -0.34 -1.97 6.44
C ALA A 159 1.10 -1.69 5.99
N THR A 160 1.70 -2.68 5.33
CA THR A 160 3.03 -2.55 4.73
C THR A 160 2.94 -2.94 3.27
N VAL A 161 3.53 -2.13 2.40
CA VAL A 161 3.75 -2.44 0.99
C VAL A 161 5.23 -2.29 0.66
N GLN A 162 5.76 -3.22 -0.11
CA GLN A 162 7.13 -3.20 -0.60
C GLN A 162 7.08 -3.34 -2.11
N GLU A 163 7.76 -2.45 -2.83
CA GLU A 163 7.92 -2.54 -4.27
C GLU A 163 9.41 -2.48 -4.65
N LEU A 164 9.77 -3.23 -5.69
CA LEU A 164 11.10 -3.20 -6.26
C LEU A 164 11.20 -2.04 -7.24
N VAL A 165 12.04 -1.06 -6.92
CA VAL A 165 12.24 0.15 -7.73
C VAL A 165 13.53 0.02 -8.51
N LEU A 166 13.45 0.15 -9.84
CA LEU A 166 14.63 0.19 -10.70
C LEU A 166 15.20 1.61 -10.75
N VAL A 167 16.43 1.75 -10.27
CA VAL A 167 17.25 2.96 -10.34
C VAL A 167 18.20 2.86 -11.52
N TRP A 168 18.10 3.82 -12.42
CA TRP A 168 18.89 3.87 -13.64
C TRP A 168 20.22 4.58 -13.44
N LYS A 169 21.21 4.28 -14.28
CA LYS A 169 22.45 5.07 -14.37
C LYS A 169 22.16 6.47 -14.88
N LYS A 170 23.08 7.41 -14.58
CA LYS A 170 23.02 8.76 -15.14
C LYS A 170 23.11 8.68 -16.68
N PRO A 171 22.18 9.29 -17.44
CA PRO A 171 22.14 9.21 -18.90
C PRO A 171 23.23 10.03 -19.62
N ASN A 172 24.45 10.11 -19.08
CA ASN A 172 25.58 10.84 -19.65
C ASN A 172 26.78 9.89 -19.77
N VAL A 173 26.80 9.10 -20.84
CA VAL A 173 27.83 8.08 -21.06
C VAL A 173 29.13 8.67 -21.62
N THR A 174 29.06 9.83 -22.27
CA THR A 174 30.23 10.54 -22.82
C THR A 174 30.93 11.47 -21.83
N GLY A 175 30.35 11.70 -20.65
CA GLY A 175 30.95 12.50 -19.58
C GLY A 175 30.88 14.02 -19.79
N ASN A 176 30.19 14.51 -20.81
CA ASN A 176 30.14 15.95 -21.14
C ASN A 176 29.03 16.74 -20.38
N SER A 177 28.39 16.10 -19.39
CA SER A 177 27.27 16.62 -18.58
C SER A 177 25.95 16.83 -19.32
N CYS A 178 25.87 16.51 -20.62
CA CYS A 178 24.67 16.58 -21.43
C CYS A 178 24.40 15.25 -22.15
N VAL A 179 23.13 14.96 -22.39
CA VAL A 179 22.72 13.80 -23.18
C VAL A 179 22.53 14.25 -24.62
N ARG A 180 23.39 13.82 -25.52
CA ARG A 180 23.33 14.16 -26.94
C ARG A 180 23.17 12.89 -27.77
N ILE A 181 23.00 13.06 -29.07
CA ILE A 181 22.88 11.94 -30.01
C ILE A 181 24.09 10.99 -29.95
N PHE A 182 25.27 11.50 -29.58
CA PHE A 182 26.45 10.66 -29.39
C PHE A 182 26.31 9.72 -28.18
N ASP A 183 25.67 10.14 -27.09
CA ASP A 183 25.40 9.27 -25.95
C ASP A 183 24.48 8.11 -26.37
N VAL A 184 23.38 8.43 -27.07
CA VAL A 184 22.45 7.43 -27.61
C VAL A 184 23.16 6.48 -28.58
N ALA A 185 23.99 7.03 -29.47
CA ALA A 185 24.74 6.25 -30.46
C ALA A 185 25.74 5.28 -29.82
N GLN A 186 26.40 5.66 -28.71
CA GLN A 186 27.32 4.76 -28.00
C GLN A 186 26.59 3.51 -27.50
N VAL A 187 25.42 3.68 -26.86
CA VAL A 187 24.61 2.55 -26.40
C VAL A 187 24.11 1.72 -27.57
N ALA A 188 23.66 2.36 -28.66
CA ALA A 188 23.19 1.67 -29.85
C ALA A 188 24.27 0.84 -30.56
N LEU A 189 25.55 1.26 -30.54
CA LEU A 189 26.66 0.48 -31.10
C LEU A 189 26.95 -0.80 -30.31
N ALA A 190 26.65 -0.79 -29.01
CA ALA A 190 26.75 -1.94 -28.13
C ALA A 190 25.45 -2.77 -28.05
N TYR A 191 24.43 -2.44 -28.85
CA TYR A 191 23.12 -3.10 -28.82
C TYR A 191 23.22 -4.61 -29.01
N ASN A 192 22.34 -5.31 -28.27
CA ASN A 192 22.24 -6.77 -28.20
C ASN A 192 23.57 -7.41 -27.79
N SER A 193 24.28 -6.77 -26.86
CA SER A 193 25.41 -7.40 -26.17
C SER A 193 25.10 -7.66 -24.71
N ALA A 194 25.79 -8.65 -24.12
CA ALA A 194 25.57 -9.07 -22.74
C ALA A 194 26.90 -9.28 -21.99
N ILE A 195 26.84 -9.38 -20.66
CA ILE A 195 28.00 -9.66 -19.81
C ILE A 195 28.81 -10.84 -20.37
N GLY A 196 30.11 -10.62 -20.58
CA GLY A 196 31.04 -11.60 -21.15
C GLY A 196 31.25 -11.49 -22.66
N GLU A 197 30.45 -10.69 -23.37
CA GLU A 197 30.61 -10.48 -24.81
C GLU A 197 31.57 -9.32 -25.12
N PRO A 198 32.36 -9.38 -26.21
CA PRO A 198 33.36 -8.35 -26.52
C PRO A 198 32.82 -6.93 -26.73
N ARG A 199 31.55 -6.80 -27.13
CA ARG A 199 30.89 -5.50 -27.36
C ARG A 199 30.18 -4.95 -26.11
N TYR A 200 30.09 -5.75 -25.04
CA TYR A 200 29.43 -5.33 -23.83
C TYR A 200 30.32 -4.37 -23.04
N ASP A 201 29.77 -3.21 -22.73
CA ASP A 201 30.36 -2.24 -21.83
C ASP A 201 29.36 -1.95 -20.71
N GLN A 202 29.71 -2.32 -19.48
CA GLN A 202 28.84 -2.15 -18.32
C GLN A 202 28.40 -0.68 -18.13
N ARG A 203 29.14 0.32 -18.65
CA ARG A 203 28.73 1.73 -18.57
C ARG A 203 27.51 2.06 -19.44
N LEU A 204 27.23 1.23 -20.44
CA LEU A 204 26.17 1.42 -21.44
C LEU A 204 24.91 0.58 -21.12
N ASP A 205 25.01 -0.39 -20.22
CA ASP A 205 23.87 -1.08 -19.59
C ASP A 205 23.28 -0.17 -18.51
N MET A 206 22.23 0.57 -18.86
CA MET A 206 21.70 1.70 -18.10
C MET A 206 20.79 1.27 -16.95
N ASN A 207 20.11 0.14 -17.10
CA ASN A 207 19.30 -0.46 -16.05
C ASN A 207 20.07 -1.52 -15.22
N ALA A 208 21.32 -1.82 -15.59
CA ALA A 208 22.17 -2.80 -14.92
C ALA A 208 21.58 -4.21 -14.91
N ASP A 209 20.85 -4.61 -15.95
CA ASP A 209 20.24 -5.95 -16.06
C ASP A 209 21.17 -7.00 -16.72
N GLY A 210 22.38 -6.58 -17.10
CA GLY A 210 23.40 -7.43 -17.69
C GLY A 210 23.29 -7.57 -19.21
N ARG A 211 22.39 -6.81 -19.85
CA ARG A 211 22.26 -6.70 -21.30
C ARG A 211 22.18 -5.25 -21.72
N ILE A 212 22.67 -4.96 -22.92
CA ILE A 212 22.46 -3.68 -23.59
C ILE A 212 21.40 -3.92 -24.65
N ASP A 213 20.19 -3.44 -24.40
CA ASP A 213 19.03 -3.62 -25.25
C ASP A 213 18.28 -2.30 -25.53
N ILE A 214 17.05 -2.42 -26.01
CA ILE A 214 16.25 -1.27 -26.41
C ILE A 214 15.88 -0.37 -25.22
N ARG A 215 15.84 -0.92 -24.01
CA ARG A 215 15.53 -0.19 -22.77
C ARG A 215 16.62 0.82 -22.47
N ASP A 216 17.88 0.45 -22.66
CA ASP A 216 19.02 1.34 -22.46
C ASP A 216 19.05 2.48 -23.48
N VAL A 217 18.86 2.13 -24.76
CA VAL A 217 18.79 3.11 -25.85
C VAL A 217 17.62 4.06 -25.64
N ALA A 218 16.44 3.53 -25.30
CA ALA A 218 15.23 4.34 -25.09
C ALA A 218 15.37 5.26 -23.88
N PHE A 219 16.01 4.81 -22.80
CA PHE A 219 16.27 5.63 -21.63
C PHE A 219 17.15 6.85 -21.97
N LEU A 220 18.25 6.66 -22.70
CA LEU A 220 19.06 7.80 -23.16
C LEU A 220 18.28 8.70 -24.13
N ALA A 221 17.54 8.12 -25.07
CA ALA A 221 16.76 8.87 -26.03
C ALA A 221 15.69 9.75 -25.35
N PHE A 222 15.07 9.27 -24.28
CA PHE A 222 14.12 10.02 -23.48
C PHE A 222 14.74 11.29 -22.87
N TYR A 223 16.02 11.23 -22.47
CA TYR A 223 16.74 12.37 -21.90
C TYR A 223 17.52 13.19 -22.93
N HIS A 224 17.43 12.90 -24.23
CA HIS A 224 18.17 13.59 -25.28
C HIS A 224 17.91 15.12 -25.25
N GLY A 225 18.99 15.90 -25.27
CA GLY A 225 18.98 17.36 -25.17
C GLY A 225 19.04 17.91 -23.74
N SER A 226 18.93 17.05 -22.71
CA SER A 226 19.06 17.48 -21.31
C SER A 226 20.52 17.63 -20.86
N CYS A 227 20.77 18.48 -19.87
CA CYS A 227 22.10 18.75 -19.31
C CYS A 227 22.08 18.78 -17.76
N GLY A 228 23.26 18.88 -17.16
CA GLY A 228 23.46 18.92 -15.70
C GLY A 228 23.65 17.53 -15.07
N TRP A 229 23.99 16.52 -15.87
CA TRP A 229 24.28 15.16 -15.41
C TRP A 229 25.76 15.04 -15.00
N GLN A 230 26.13 15.67 -13.88
CA GLN A 230 27.41 15.47 -13.18
C GLN A 230 27.37 14.19 -12.36
#